data_AF-A0A538C8J9-F1
#
_entry.id   AF-A0A538C8J9-F1
#
_cell.length_a   1.000
_cell.length_b   1.000
_cell.length_c   1.000
_cell.angle_alpha   90.00
_cell.angle_beta   90.00
_cell.angle_gamma   90.00
#
_symmetry.space_group_name_H-M   'P 1'
#
loop_
_entity.id
_entity.type
_entity.pdbx_description
1 polymer ?
#
loop_
_entity_poly.entity_id
_entity_poly.type
_entity_poly.pdbx_seq_one_letter_code
_entity_poly.pdbx_strand_id
1 'polypeptide(L)'
;MQGSDTLDRIRREIDERLGELRPQVQEYASIEAAARVLDDSRSRTAVGNGRARRGRARKSALPDARRSPSGAPSSALKPPMGARRPKGANQVAIVKVLRERATPERPLTARQVADATGLAPTTVHGALRPLTERRVVRLIKQPKGRKSYVLATRGRSSSS
;
A
#
# COMPACT_ATOMS: atom_id res chain seq x y z
N MET A 1 -27.24 -46.92 -7.72
CA MET A 1 -26.01 -46.85 -6.91
C MET A 1 -24.93 -45.99 -7.58
N GLN A 2 -25.25 -44.78 -8.09
CA GLN A 2 -24.28 -43.95 -8.83
C GLN A 2 -23.80 -42.70 -8.06
N GLY A 3 -24.42 -42.38 -6.92
CA GLY A 3 -24.12 -41.17 -6.15
C GLY A 3 -22.92 -41.27 -5.21
N SER A 4 -22.51 -42.48 -4.81
CA SER A 4 -21.32 -42.69 -3.97
C SER A 4 -20.03 -42.40 -4.73
N ASP A 5 -19.93 -42.90 -5.96
CA ASP A 5 -18.71 -42.82 -6.76
C ASP A 5 -18.38 -41.38 -7.20
N THR A 6 -19.39 -40.55 -7.41
CA THR A 6 -19.20 -39.13 -7.74
C THR A 6 -18.72 -38.32 -6.54
N LEU A 7 -19.25 -38.57 -5.34
CA LEU A 7 -18.80 -37.92 -4.11
C LEU A 7 -17.36 -38.32 -3.75
N ASP A 8 -17.01 -39.59 -3.93
CA ASP A 8 -15.64 -40.07 -3.66
C ASP A 8 -14.63 -39.50 -4.66
N ARG A 9 -15.03 -39.32 -5.92
CA ARG A 9 -14.21 -38.61 -6.91
C ARG A 9 -13.98 -37.15 -6.54
N ILE A 10 -15.03 -36.43 -6.15
CA ILE A 10 -14.94 -35.02 -5.74
C ILE A 10 -14.05 -34.88 -4.49
N ARG A 11 -14.19 -35.78 -3.51
CA ARG A 11 -13.35 -35.78 -2.31
C ARG A 11 -11.87 -35.95 -2.65
N ARG A 12 -11.53 -36.90 -3.53
CA ARG A 12 -10.15 -37.10 -3.99
C ARG A 12 -9.59 -35.86 -4.68
N GLU A 13 -10.37 -35.22 -5.56
CA GLU A 13 -9.94 -33.99 -6.25
C GLU A 13 -9.70 -32.82 -5.27
N ILE A 14 -10.54 -32.71 -4.24
CA ILE A 14 -10.37 -31.70 -3.18
C ILE A 14 -9.11 -31.97 -2.38
N ASP A 15 -8.88 -33.22 -1.96
CA ASP A 15 -7.71 -33.58 -1.16
C ASP A 15 -6.40 -33.39 -1.95
N GLU A 16 -6.41 -33.71 -3.23
CA GLU A 16 -5.28 -33.50 -4.15
C GLU A 16 -4.96 -31.99 -4.27
N ARG A 17 -5.98 -31.16 -4.56
CA ARG A 17 -5.81 -29.70 -4.62
C ARG A 17 -5.37 -29.10 -3.29
N LEU A 18 -5.83 -29.63 -2.16
CA LEU A 18 -5.37 -29.21 -0.85
C LEU A 18 -3.90 -29.58 -0.62
N GLY A 19 -3.46 -30.75 -1.09
CA GLY A 19 -2.06 -31.17 -1.09
C GLY A 19 -1.17 -30.21 -1.86
N GLU A 20 -1.59 -29.80 -3.06
CA GLU A 20 -0.86 -28.86 -3.92
C GLU A 20 -0.77 -27.44 -3.33
N LEU A 21 -1.83 -26.97 -2.66
CA LEU A 21 -1.91 -25.60 -2.14
C LEU A 21 -1.19 -25.43 -0.79
N ARG A 22 -1.08 -26.48 0.02
CA ARG A 22 -0.40 -26.45 1.34
C ARG A 22 1.02 -25.86 1.29
N PRO A 23 1.94 -26.28 0.40
CA PRO A 23 3.30 -25.73 0.37
C PRO A 23 3.31 -24.24 0.01
N GLN A 24 2.42 -23.80 -0.89
CA GLN A 24 2.33 -22.39 -1.29
C GLN A 24 1.88 -21.50 -0.13
N VAL A 25 0.94 -21.98 0.68
CA VAL A 25 0.48 -21.27 1.89
C VAL A 25 1.59 -21.19 2.95
N GLN A 26 2.38 -22.26 3.11
CA GLN A 26 3.52 -22.27 4.04
C GLN A 26 4.64 -21.32 3.59
N GLU A 27 4.94 -21.28 2.30
CA GLU A 27 5.91 -20.33 1.75
C GLU A 27 5.46 -18.89 1.98
N TYR A 28 4.19 -18.59 1.68
CA TYR A 28 3.64 -17.26 1.94
C TYR A 28 3.72 -16.86 3.41
N ALA A 29 3.34 -17.76 4.33
CA ALA A 29 3.43 -17.52 5.77
C ALA A 29 4.89 -17.27 6.22
N SER A 30 5.84 -18.01 5.63
CA SER A 30 7.28 -17.84 5.91
C SER A 30 7.79 -16.47 5.44
N ILE A 31 7.37 -16.03 4.25
CA ILE A 31 7.70 -14.71 3.71
C ILE A 31 7.07 -13.61 4.57
N GLU A 32 5.82 -13.77 5.00
CA GLU A 32 5.14 -12.80 5.85
C GLU A 32 5.85 -12.68 7.22
N ALA A 33 6.25 -13.79 7.82
CA ALA A 33 7.01 -13.80 9.07
C ALA A 33 8.37 -13.10 8.92
N ALA A 34 9.10 -13.38 7.84
CA ALA A 34 10.37 -12.72 7.55
C ALA A 34 10.19 -11.20 7.34
N ALA A 35 9.12 -10.78 6.66
CA ALA A 35 8.80 -9.37 6.46
C ALA A 35 8.54 -8.65 7.79
N ARG A 36 7.82 -9.27 8.73
CA ARG A 36 7.59 -8.71 10.08
C ARG A 36 8.90 -8.51 10.85
N VAL A 37 9.80 -9.50 10.83
CA VAL A 37 11.11 -9.39 11.50
C VAL A 37 11.93 -8.21 10.95
N LEU A 38 11.89 -7.99 9.62
CA LEU A 38 12.58 -6.86 9.00
C LEU A 38 11.97 -5.51 9.38
N ASP A 39 10.64 -5.42 9.50
CA ASP A 39 9.95 -4.20 9.92
C ASP A 39 10.22 -3.85 11.39
N ASP A 40 10.22 -4.86 12.28
CA ASP A 40 10.58 -4.71 13.69
C ASP A 40 12.05 -4.30 13.88
N SER A 41 12.93 -4.75 12.98
CA SER A 41 14.36 -4.40 13.01
C SER A 41 14.58 -2.95 12.59
N ARG A 42 13.88 -2.48 11.55
CA ARG A 42 13.88 -1.06 11.14
C ARG A 42 13.36 -0.16 12.25
N SER A 43 12.26 -0.58 12.90
CA SER A 43 11.67 0.15 14.02
C SER A 43 12.62 0.24 15.22
N ARG A 44 13.37 -0.83 15.54
CA ARG A 44 14.36 -0.82 16.63
C ARG A 44 15.58 0.07 16.35
N THR A 45 16.06 0.12 15.10
CA THR A 45 17.17 1.02 14.74
C THR A 45 16.81 2.51 14.81
N ALA A 46 15.52 2.86 14.70
CA ALA A 46 15.05 4.25 14.82
C ALA A 46 14.99 4.76 16.28
N VAL A 47 15.00 3.87 17.28
CA VAL A 47 14.86 4.22 18.71
C VAL A 47 16.22 4.28 19.44
N GLY A 48 17.32 3.85 18.79
CA GLY A 48 18.62 3.64 19.44
C GLY A 48 19.64 4.79 19.43
N ASN A 49 19.42 5.89 18.72
CA ASN A 49 20.43 6.96 18.59
C ASN A 49 20.21 8.09 19.58
N GLY A 50 20.34 7.80 20.88
CA GLY A 50 19.99 8.75 21.93
C GLY A 50 20.66 8.55 23.27
N ARG A 51 22.00 8.39 23.35
CA ARG A 51 22.83 8.83 24.50
C ARG A 51 24.29 8.40 24.41
N ALA A 52 25.18 9.37 24.67
CA ALA A 52 26.59 9.33 25.12
C ALA A 52 27.45 10.25 24.21
N ARG A 53 28.13 11.32 24.63
CA ARG A 53 28.79 11.67 25.89
C ARG A 53 28.81 13.19 26.09
N ARG A 54 28.58 13.63 27.34
CA ARG A 54 29.03 14.93 27.84
C ARG A 54 30.51 14.82 28.21
N GLY A 55 31.29 15.88 28.03
CA GLY A 55 32.50 16.09 28.81
C GLY A 55 33.52 17.06 28.23
N ARG A 56 33.50 18.31 28.73
CA ARG A 56 34.63 19.24 29.02
C ARG A 56 35.59 19.65 27.87
N ALA A 57 36.24 20.81 27.82
CA ALA A 57 36.43 21.95 28.73
C ALA A 57 36.78 23.24 27.93
N ARG A 58 37.16 24.31 28.64
CA ARG A 58 37.05 25.74 28.32
C ARG A 58 38.32 26.40 27.72
N LYS A 59 38.10 27.56 27.07
CA LYS A 59 38.88 28.83 27.03
C LYS A 59 40.28 28.90 26.37
N SER A 60 40.35 29.69 25.29
CA SER A 60 41.41 30.67 24.88
C SER A 60 41.12 31.08 23.42
N ALA A 61 41.36 32.25 22.84
CA ALA A 61 41.69 33.61 23.25
C ALA A 61 41.51 34.50 21.98
N LEU A 62 41.12 35.77 22.20
CA LEU A 62 41.23 36.98 21.34
C LEU A 62 40.53 37.08 19.95
N PRO A 63 40.05 38.29 19.58
CA PRO A 63 39.24 38.53 18.39
C PRO A 63 40.08 39.10 17.25
N ASP A 64 39.84 38.65 16.02
CA ASP A 64 40.17 39.45 14.85
C ASP A 64 39.14 39.25 13.72
N ALA A 65 38.87 40.36 13.05
CA ALA A 65 37.77 40.60 12.16
C ALA A 65 37.82 39.72 10.91
N ARG A 66 36.70 39.02 10.64
CA ARG A 66 36.20 38.79 9.27
C ARG A 66 34.70 38.53 9.28
N ARG A 67 34.01 39.58 8.85
CA ARG A 67 32.62 39.71 8.44
C ARG A 67 32.07 38.45 7.74
N SER A 68 31.17 37.72 8.42
CA SER A 68 30.12 36.86 7.86
C SER A 68 29.20 36.37 8.98
N PRO A 69 27.90 36.12 8.70
CA PRO A 69 26.82 36.63 9.54
C PRO A 69 26.44 35.73 10.72
N SER A 70 26.19 36.39 11.84
CA SER A 70 25.49 35.88 13.01
C SER A 70 24.05 35.50 12.68
N GLY A 71 23.59 34.33 13.16
CA GLY A 71 22.16 34.06 13.30
C GLY A 71 21.80 32.57 13.34
N ALA A 72 22.04 31.90 14.46
CA ALA A 72 21.30 30.70 14.85
C ALA A 72 20.25 31.10 15.91
N PRO A 73 19.32 30.21 16.32
CA PRO A 73 18.29 29.57 15.50
C PRO A 73 16.94 29.65 16.23
N SER A 74 15.94 30.36 15.72
CA SER A 74 14.57 30.21 16.22
C SER A 74 13.57 30.87 15.29
N SER A 75 12.71 30.05 14.69
CA SER A 75 11.29 30.33 14.48
C SER A 75 10.82 29.43 13.35
N ALA A 76 9.95 28.49 13.72
CA ALA A 76 9.01 27.80 12.86
C ALA A 76 9.55 27.32 11.50
N LEU A 77 9.79 26.01 11.40
CA LEU A 77 9.59 25.28 10.15
C LEU A 77 8.23 25.74 9.59
N LYS A 78 8.25 26.68 8.64
CA LYS A 78 7.11 26.97 7.79
C LYS A 78 6.69 25.61 7.23
N PRO A 79 5.46 25.12 7.49
CA PRO A 79 5.02 23.91 6.83
C PRO A 79 5.14 24.18 5.33
N PRO A 80 5.73 23.27 4.54
CA PRO A 80 5.71 23.46 3.10
C PRO A 80 4.25 23.57 2.67
N MET A 81 3.83 24.76 2.27
CA MET A 81 2.56 24.97 1.57
C MET A 81 2.62 24.09 0.33
N GLY A 82 1.88 22.98 0.35
CA GLY A 82 1.96 21.96 -0.68
C GLY A 82 2.45 20.60 -0.20
N ALA A 83 2.28 20.24 1.08
CA ALA A 83 2.22 18.85 1.52
C ALA A 83 1.02 18.12 0.89
N ARG A 84 1.01 18.03 -0.45
CA ARG A 84 0.25 17.04 -1.19
C ARG A 84 0.69 15.71 -0.59
N ARG A 85 -0.25 15.03 0.08
CA ARG A 85 -0.11 13.61 0.43
C ARG A 85 0.62 12.90 -0.70
N PRO A 86 1.67 12.10 -0.42
CA PRO A 86 2.42 11.43 -1.47
C PRO A 86 1.41 10.69 -2.33
N LYS A 87 1.43 10.94 -3.66
CA LYS A 87 0.40 10.46 -4.61
C LYS A 87 0.07 8.97 -4.43
N GLY A 88 1.02 8.19 -3.91
CA GLY A 88 0.85 6.78 -3.52
C GLY A 88 -0.17 6.51 -2.41
N ALA A 89 -0.29 7.36 -1.37
CA ALA A 89 -1.20 7.11 -0.25
C ALA A 89 -2.69 7.09 -0.68
N ASN A 90 -3.08 8.04 -1.55
CA ASN A 90 -4.44 8.09 -2.08
C ASN A 90 -4.69 6.93 -3.06
N GLN A 91 -3.68 6.56 -3.86
CA GLN A 91 -3.77 5.41 -4.76
C GLN A 91 -3.93 4.09 -3.98
N VAL A 92 -3.19 3.91 -2.88
CA VAL A 92 -3.29 2.74 -2.01
C VAL A 92 -4.67 2.65 -1.37
N ALA A 93 -5.21 3.77 -0.87
CA ALA A 93 -6.57 3.81 -0.32
C ALA A 93 -7.63 3.41 -1.36
N ILE A 94 -7.52 3.94 -2.59
CA ILE A 94 -8.43 3.61 -3.71
C ILE A 94 -8.31 2.13 -4.08
N VAL A 95 -7.09 1.60 -4.20
CA VAL A 95 -6.85 0.19 -4.52
C VAL A 95 -7.39 -0.73 -3.43
N LYS A 96 -7.22 -0.36 -2.15
CA LYS A 96 -7.77 -1.11 -1.01
C LYS A 96 -9.30 -1.17 -1.09
N VAL A 97 -9.96 -0.03 -1.29
CA VAL A 97 -11.42 0.02 -1.44
C VAL A 97 -11.91 -0.77 -2.66
N LEU A 98 -11.22 -0.67 -3.79
CA LEU A 98 -11.56 -1.46 -4.97
C LEU A 98 -11.38 -2.96 -4.73
N ARG A 99 -10.35 -3.37 -3.97
CA ARG A 99 -10.14 -4.78 -3.60
C ARG A 99 -11.23 -5.32 -2.68
N GLU A 100 -11.68 -4.51 -1.73
CA GLU A 100 -12.68 -4.92 -0.73
C GLU A 100 -14.11 -4.88 -1.25
N ARG A 101 -14.43 -3.91 -2.13
CA ARG A 101 -15.81 -3.59 -2.50
C ARG A 101 -16.12 -3.70 -3.99
N ALA A 102 -15.12 -3.66 -4.87
CA ALA A 102 -15.34 -3.83 -6.31
C ALA A 102 -15.11 -5.28 -6.71
N THR A 103 -16.18 -5.97 -7.09
CA THR A 103 -16.12 -7.28 -7.73
C THR A 103 -16.39 -7.14 -9.22
N PRO A 104 -16.03 -8.13 -10.07
CA PRO A 104 -16.36 -8.12 -11.49
C PRO A 104 -17.87 -7.96 -11.75
N GLU A 105 -18.70 -8.54 -10.87
CA GLU A 105 -20.16 -8.46 -10.94
C GLU A 105 -20.72 -7.15 -10.37
N ARG A 106 -19.99 -6.52 -9.45
CA ARG A 106 -20.36 -5.23 -8.83
C ARG A 106 -19.24 -4.19 -9.01
N PRO A 107 -19.07 -3.65 -10.23
CA PRO A 107 -18.05 -2.65 -10.49
C PRO A 107 -18.40 -1.32 -9.82
N LEU A 108 -17.40 -0.61 -9.30
CA LEU A 108 -17.62 0.65 -8.57
C LEU A 108 -17.42 1.86 -9.48
N THR A 109 -18.30 2.83 -9.36
CA THR A 109 -18.15 4.14 -10.02
C THR A 109 -17.16 5.02 -9.26
N ALA A 110 -16.56 6.01 -9.92
CA ALA A 110 -15.64 6.95 -9.27
C ALA A 110 -16.27 7.68 -8.07
N ARG A 111 -17.58 7.95 -8.12
CA ARG A 111 -18.33 8.55 -7.02
C ARG A 111 -18.41 7.61 -5.80
N GLN A 112 -18.76 6.34 -6.02
CA GLN A 112 -18.79 5.34 -4.95
C GLN A 112 -17.41 5.11 -4.33
N VAL A 113 -16.34 5.17 -5.13
CA VAL A 113 -14.97 5.12 -4.64
C VAL A 113 -14.64 6.35 -3.79
N ALA A 114 -15.07 7.54 -4.20
CA ALA A 114 -14.91 8.77 -3.42
C ALA A 114 -15.62 8.68 -2.06
N ASP A 115 -16.89 8.26 -2.06
CA ASP A 115 -17.70 8.10 -0.85
C ASP A 115 -17.07 7.08 0.11
N ALA A 116 -16.54 5.97 -0.42
CA ALA A 116 -15.90 4.93 0.39
C ALA A 116 -14.50 5.30 0.90
N THR A 117 -13.77 6.17 0.21
CA THR A 117 -12.42 6.60 0.60
C THR A 117 -12.42 7.92 1.39
N GLY A 118 -13.53 8.66 1.41
CA GLY A 118 -13.60 10.02 1.94
C GLY A 118 -12.77 11.03 1.16
N LEU A 119 -12.37 10.70 -0.08
CA LEU A 119 -11.55 11.57 -0.93
C LEU A 119 -12.43 12.45 -1.81
N ALA A 120 -11.96 13.66 -2.13
CA ALA A 120 -12.64 14.52 -3.10
C ALA A 120 -12.73 13.82 -4.47
N PRO A 121 -13.86 13.92 -5.20
CA PRO A 121 -14.05 13.25 -6.49
C PRO A 121 -12.97 13.59 -7.52
N THR A 122 -12.49 14.83 -7.54
CA THR A 122 -11.39 15.29 -8.40
C THR A 122 -10.08 14.56 -8.11
N THR A 123 -9.79 14.28 -6.83
CA THR A 123 -8.62 13.52 -6.39
C THR A 123 -8.72 12.05 -6.81
N VAL A 124 -9.91 11.48 -6.74
CA VAL A 124 -10.18 10.11 -7.20
C VAL A 124 -9.97 9.99 -8.71
N HIS A 125 -10.52 10.90 -9.51
CA HIS A 125 -10.31 10.90 -10.97
C HIS A 125 -8.83 11.04 -11.34
N GLY A 126 -8.10 11.92 -10.66
CA GLY A 126 -6.66 12.10 -10.85
C GLY A 126 -5.84 10.88 -10.46
N ALA A 127 -6.27 10.12 -9.45
CA ALA A 127 -5.60 8.90 -9.00
C ALA A 127 -5.97 7.67 -9.84
N LEU A 128 -7.19 7.60 -10.40
CA LEU A 128 -7.65 6.48 -11.23
C LEU A 128 -6.97 6.45 -12.61
N ARG A 129 -6.65 7.61 -13.20
CA ARG A 129 -5.97 7.71 -14.50
C ARG A 129 -4.64 6.91 -14.53
N PRO A 130 -3.66 7.19 -13.65
CA PRO A 130 -2.40 6.43 -13.65
C PRO A 130 -2.59 4.96 -13.27
N LEU A 131 -3.59 4.62 -12.44
CA LEU A 131 -3.89 3.23 -12.10
C LEU A 131 -4.47 2.44 -13.28
N THR A 132 -5.22 3.12 -14.16
CA THR A 132 -5.75 2.54 -15.40
C THR A 132 -4.65 2.39 -16.45
N GLU A 133 -3.79 3.42 -16.62
CA GLU A 133 -2.62 3.37 -17.53
C GLU A 133 -1.66 2.23 -17.16
N ARG A 134 -1.42 2.02 -15.85
CA ARG A 134 -0.60 0.92 -15.33
C ARG A 134 -1.31 -0.44 -15.30
N ARG A 135 -2.55 -0.52 -15.81
CA ARG A 135 -3.39 -1.73 -15.82
C ARG A 135 -3.59 -2.37 -14.44
N VAL A 136 -3.54 -1.57 -13.37
CA VAL A 136 -3.85 -2.03 -12.00
C VAL A 136 -5.37 -2.03 -11.79
N VAL A 137 -6.07 -1.14 -12.46
CA VAL A 137 -7.53 -1.00 -12.44
C VAL A 137 -8.04 -1.08 -13.87
N ARG A 138 -9.10 -1.85 -14.12
CA ARG A 138 -9.77 -1.93 -15.42
C ARG A 138 -10.98 -1.02 -15.42
N LEU A 139 -11.10 -0.27 -16.51
CA LEU A 139 -12.29 0.50 -16.82
C LEU A 139 -13.32 -0.41 -17.50
N ILE A 140 -14.51 -0.52 -16.92
CA ILE A 140 -15.66 -1.20 -17.47
C ILE A 140 -16.70 -0.14 -17.85
N LYS A 141 -17.18 -0.19 -19.10
CA LYS A 141 -18.31 0.63 -19.53
C LYS A 141 -19.60 -0.03 -19.05
N GLN A 142 -20.37 0.67 -18.23
CA GLN A 142 -21.68 0.21 -17.81
C GLN A 142 -22.75 0.52 -18.86
N PRO A 143 -23.87 -0.24 -18.88
CA PRO A 143 -25.08 0.20 -19.57
C PRO A 143 -25.45 1.58 -19.03
N LYS A 144 -25.76 2.54 -19.91
CA LYS A 144 -25.88 4.00 -19.64
C LYS A 144 -24.59 4.83 -19.78
N GLY A 145 -23.52 4.28 -20.36
CA GLY A 145 -22.31 5.05 -20.72
C GLY A 145 -21.46 5.50 -19.51
N ARG A 146 -21.77 5.00 -18.32
CA ARG A 146 -21.03 5.33 -17.09
C ARG A 146 -19.73 4.53 -17.00
N LYS A 147 -18.69 5.19 -16.50
CA LYS A 147 -17.37 4.61 -16.25
C LYS A 147 -17.34 3.97 -14.87
N SER A 148 -17.07 2.67 -14.83
CA SER A 148 -16.91 1.92 -13.60
C SER A 148 -15.56 1.22 -13.58
N TYR A 149 -15.06 0.96 -12.39
CA TYR A 149 -13.70 0.55 -12.14
C TYR A 149 -13.71 -0.73 -11.31
N VAL A 150 -12.93 -1.70 -11.74
CA VAL A 150 -12.68 -2.95 -11.01
C VAL A 150 -11.17 -3.14 -10.95
N LEU A 151 -10.69 -3.79 -9.90
CA LEU A 151 -9.29 -4.19 -9.85
C LEU A 151 -8.98 -5.07 -11.07
N ALA A 152 -7.86 -4.82 -11.75
CA ALA A 152 -7.38 -5.75 -12.76
C ALA A 152 -7.02 -7.04 -12.03
N THR A 153 -7.88 -8.04 -12.12
CA THR A 153 -7.52 -9.40 -11.70
C THR A 153 -6.34 -9.79 -12.59
N ARG A 154 -5.14 -9.91 -12.00
CA ARG A 154 -4.09 -10.71 -12.64
C ARG A 154 -4.78 -12.04 -12.89
N GLY A 155 -4.83 -12.46 -14.17
CA GLY A 155 -5.52 -13.67 -14.57
C GLY A 155 -5.19 -14.76 -13.55
N ARG A 156 -6.17 -15.10 -12.72
CA ARG A 156 -6.23 -16.42 -12.13
C ARG A 156 -6.50 -17.25 -13.37
N SER A 157 -5.41 -17.72 -13.97
CA SER A 157 -5.42 -18.60 -15.13
C SER A 157 -6.45 -19.67 -14.81
N SER A 158 -7.57 -19.58 -15.50
CA SER A 158 -8.48 -20.68 -15.73
C SER A 158 -7.66 -21.72 -16.50
N SER A 159 -6.91 -22.54 -15.76
CA SER A 159 -6.37 -23.79 -16.27
C SER A 159 -7.53 -24.77 -16.30
N SER A 160 -7.90 -25.15 -17.52
CA SER A 160 -8.85 -26.20 -17.86
C SER A 160 -8.52 -27.54 -17.20
#